data_AF-A0A059B6X7-F1
#
_entry.id   AF-A0A059B6X7-F1
#
_cell.length_a   1.000
_cell.length_b   1.000
_cell.length_c   1.000
_cell.angle_alpha   90.00
_cell.angle_beta   90.00
_cell.angle_gamma   90.00
#
_symmetry.space_group_name_H-M   'P 1'
#
loop_
_entity.id
_entity.type
_entity.pdbx_description
1 polymer ?
#
loop_
_entity_poly.entity_id
_entity_poly.type
_entity_poly.pdbx_seq_one_letter_code
_entity_poly.pdbx_strand_id
1 'polypeptide(L)'
;MWSIKSEDKDLIEKAKQFMEKYYRTFDANRVDLVNLFREESVLDFEGQQIKGKEAILAKLTSIPECHHDITDFNCLRHRTPGSMLVWVCGQTWVGGTKDKADAVLTNQMFHLMPTPQGGFYVGTQIWSPFDLNKVRTSLAAPPMSASAPAPASVSALPMSAKGDDESSLGFSLIIRVSVLFSMYECSPV
;
A
#
# COMPACT_ATOMS: atom_id res chain seq x y z
N MET A 1 -5.84 20.38 -22.18
CA MET A 1 -6.13 18.95 -22.43
C MET A 1 -4.81 18.20 -22.37
N TRP A 2 -4.55 17.48 -21.28
CA TRP A 2 -3.35 16.65 -21.17
C TRP A 2 -3.55 15.47 -22.13
N SER A 3 -2.91 15.54 -23.30
CA SER A 3 -3.00 14.45 -24.27
C SER A 3 -2.01 13.36 -23.86
N ILE A 4 -2.52 12.17 -23.53
CA ILE A 4 -1.69 10.97 -23.35
C ILE A 4 -0.99 10.72 -24.68
N LYS A 5 0.33 10.88 -24.73
CA LYS A 5 1.08 10.61 -25.96
C LYS A 5 1.08 9.10 -26.24
N SER A 6 1.20 8.69 -27.50
CA SER A 6 1.16 7.27 -27.90
C SER A 6 2.19 6.40 -27.18
N GLU A 7 3.39 6.94 -27.00
CA GLU A 7 4.51 6.39 -26.23
C GLU A 7 4.17 6.06 -24.76
N ASP A 8 3.12 6.67 -24.19
CA ASP A 8 2.66 6.44 -22.82
C ASP A 8 1.80 5.19 -22.74
N LYS A 9 1.06 4.88 -23.81
CA LYS A 9 0.15 3.73 -23.86
C LYS A 9 0.92 2.42 -23.77
N ASP A 10 2.00 2.28 -24.54
CA ASP A 10 2.82 1.06 -24.53
C ASP A 10 3.47 0.82 -23.16
N LEU A 11 3.90 1.90 -22.49
CA LEU A 11 4.52 1.81 -21.17
C LEU A 11 3.50 1.44 -20.09
N ILE A 12 2.29 2.02 -20.17
CA ILE A 12 1.16 1.67 -19.29
C ILE A 12 0.77 0.20 -19.46
N GLU A 13 0.67 -0.28 -20.70
CA GLU A 13 0.33 -1.68 -20.98
C GLU A 13 1.38 -2.64 -20.39
N LYS A 14 2.67 -2.35 -20.58
CA LYS A 14 3.76 -3.13 -19.96
C LYS A 14 3.70 -3.11 -18.43
N ALA A 15 3.34 -1.97 -17.84
CA ALA A 15 3.20 -1.85 -16.39
C ALA A 15 2.03 -2.70 -15.87
N LYS A 16 0.88 -2.70 -16.56
CA LYS A 16 -0.27 -3.56 -16.23
C LYS A 16 0.11 -5.05 -16.29
N GLN A 17 0.74 -5.48 -17.38
CA GLN A 17 1.21 -6.86 -17.52
C GLN A 17 2.23 -7.26 -16.44
N PHE A 18 3.10 -6.32 -16.04
CA PHE A 18 4.02 -6.54 -14.93
C PHE A 18 3.27 -6.73 -13.60
N MET A 19 2.25 -5.92 -13.33
CA MET A 19 1.45 -6.04 -12.11
C MET A 19 0.61 -7.31 -12.06
N GLU A 20 -0.01 -7.70 -13.17
CA GLU A 20 -0.73 -8.98 -13.27
C GLU A 20 0.20 -10.15 -12.96
N LYS A 21 1.42 -10.14 -13.52
CA LYS A 21 2.45 -11.12 -13.19
C LYS A 21 2.81 -11.08 -11.71
N TYR A 22 2.99 -9.89 -11.13
CA TYR A 22 3.31 -9.72 -9.71
C TYR A 22 2.26 -10.39 -8.82
N TYR A 23 0.98 -10.06 -8.98
CA TYR A 23 -0.09 -10.61 -8.13
C TYR A 23 -0.31 -12.10 -8.36
N ARG A 24 -0.26 -12.57 -9.61
CA ARG A 24 -0.30 -14.01 -9.91
C ARG A 24 0.84 -14.76 -9.22
N THR A 25 2.04 -14.20 -9.23
CA THR A 25 3.21 -14.79 -8.56
C THR A 25 3.05 -14.73 -7.04
N PHE A 26 2.49 -13.65 -6.52
CA PHE A 26 2.23 -13.49 -5.09
C PHE A 26 1.28 -14.55 -4.54
N ASP A 27 0.25 -14.91 -5.31
CA ASP A 27 -0.75 -15.89 -4.87
C ASP A 27 -0.29 -17.33 -5.12
N ALA A 28 0.45 -17.59 -6.20
CA ALA A 28 0.84 -18.95 -6.59
C ALA A 28 2.23 -19.39 -6.10
N ASN A 29 3.23 -18.51 -6.16
CA ASN A 29 4.62 -18.85 -5.78
C ASN A 29 5.39 -17.62 -5.29
N ARG A 30 5.23 -17.28 -4.01
CA ARG A 30 5.88 -16.10 -3.40
C ARG A 30 7.38 -16.10 -3.47
N VAL A 31 8.01 -17.27 -3.49
CA VAL A 31 9.48 -17.39 -3.56
C VAL A 31 10.02 -16.72 -4.82
N ASP A 32 9.27 -16.77 -5.92
CA ASP A 32 9.68 -16.19 -7.20
C ASP A 32 9.60 -14.65 -7.23
N LEU A 33 8.93 -14.02 -6.25
CA LEU A 33 8.83 -12.56 -6.16
C LEU A 33 10.18 -11.88 -6.01
N VAL A 34 11.18 -12.56 -5.43
CA VAL A 34 12.55 -12.03 -5.28
C VAL A 34 13.14 -11.56 -6.61
N ASN A 35 12.73 -12.15 -7.73
CA ASN A 35 13.18 -11.79 -9.07
C ASN A 35 12.60 -10.46 -9.59
N LEU A 36 11.56 -9.94 -8.94
CA LEU A 36 10.90 -8.67 -9.27
C LEU A 36 11.47 -7.50 -8.45
N PHE A 37 12.29 -7.79 -7.44
CA PHE A 37 12.96 -6.81 -6.59
C PHE A 37 14.47 -6.78 -6.82
N ARG A 38 15.13 -5.73 -6.34
CA ARG A 38 16.57 -5.48 -6.40
C ARG A 38 17.10 -5.11 -5.01
N GLU A 39 18.40 -4.90 -4.89
CA GLU A 39 19.03 -4.54 -3.61
C GLU A 39 18.66 -3.12 -3.17
N GLU A 40 18.44 -2.24 -4.15
CA GLU A 40 17.96 -0.88 -3.98
C GLU A 40 16.45 -0.78 -3.69
N SER A 41 15.71 -1.90 -3.82
CA SER A 41 14.27 -1.90 -3.59
C SER A 41 13.90 -1.64 -2.14
N VAL A 42 12.78 -0.96 -1.93
CA VAL A 42 12.23 -0.68 -0.61
C VAL A 42 10.76 -1.08 -0.55
N LEU A 43 10.39 -1.86 0.45
CA LEU A 43 9.01 -2.10 0.86
C LEU A 43 8.72 -1.26 2.11
N ASP A 44 7.71 -0.42 2.04
CA ASP A 44 7.06 0.15 3.22
C ASP A 44 5.84 -0.72 3.56
N PHE A 45 5.92 -1.44 4.67
CA PHE A 45 4.85 -2.28 5.17
C PHE A 45 4.30 -1.70 6.46
N GLU A 46 3.07 -1.17 6.41
CA GLU A 46 2.39 -0.54 7.56
C GLU A 46 3.25 0.54 8.26
N GLY A 47 4.05 1.31 7.51
CA GLY A 47 4.93 2.37 8.03
C GLY A 47 6.34 1.90 8.40
N GLN A 48 6.66 0.61 8.23
CA GLN A 48 8.01 0.08 8.44
C GLN A 48 8.72 -0.14 7.10
N GLN A 49 9.85 0.54 6.91
CA GLN A 49 10.68 0.36 5.73
C GLN A 49 11.59 -0.87 5.83
N ILE A 50 11.56 -1.68 4.79
CA ILE A 50 12.35 -2.90 4.62
C ILE A 50 13.09 -2.77 3.30
N LYS A 51 14.42 -2.80 3.35
CA LYS A 51 15.28 -2.60 2.18
C LYS A 51 15.93 -3.90 1.73
N GLY A 52 16.06 -4.07 0.42
CA GLY A 52 16.75 -5.19 -0.20
C GLY A 52 15.82 -6.37 -0.50
N LYS A 53 16.00 -6.97 -1.67
CA LYS A 53 15.12 -8.03 -2.21
C LYS A 53 14.93 -9.23 -1.27
N GLU A 54 15.97 -9.64 -0.54
CA GLU A 54 15.91 -10.83 0.33
C GLU A 54 15.09 -10.54 1.59
N ALA A 55 15.28 -9.36 2.20
CA ALA A 55 14.50 -8.93 3.35
C ALA A 55 13.03 -8.69 2.98
N ILE A 56 12.78 -8.14 1.79
CA ILE A 56 11.43 -7.99 1.23
C ILE A 56 10.80 -9.37 1.04
N LEU A 57 11.49 -10.31 0.39
CA LEU A 57 10.96 -11.66 0.19
C LEU A 57 10.62 -12.35 1.52
N ALA A 58 11.50 -12.25 2.51
CA ALA A 58 11.26 -12.79 3.85
C ALA A 58 9.99 -12.19 4.47
N LYS A 59 9.79 -10.88 4.35
CA LYS A 59 8.56 -10.22 4.82
C LYS A 59 7.33 -10.70 4.06
N LEU A 60 7.36 -10.71 2.72
CA LEU A 60 6.20 -11.12 1.91
C LEU A 60 5.83 -12.59 2.13
N THR A 61 6.82 -13.45 2.41
CA THR A 61 6.61 -14.86 2.74
C THR A 61 6.08 -15.07 4.16
N SER A 62 6.36 -14.15 5.09
CA SER A 62 5.82 -14.21 6.46
C SER A 62 4.31 -13.91 6.53
N ILE A 63 3.75 -13.32 5.49
CA ILE A 63 2.32 -13.01 5.40
C ILE A 63 1.56 -14.32 5.13
N PRO A 64 0.42 -14.57 5.79
CA PRO A 64 -0.43 -15.71 5.49
C PRO A 64 -0.80 -15.81 4.00
N GLU A 65 -1.28 -16.96 3.57
CA GLU A 65 -1.75 -17.13 2.19
C GLU A 65 -2.80 -16.06 1.84
N CYS A 66 -2.67 -15.47 0.66
CA CYS A 66 -3.50 -14.37 0.21
C CYS A 66 -4.14 -14.77 -1.11
N HIS A 67 -5.38 -14.35 -1.28
CA HIS A 67 -6.01 -14.29 -2.59
C HIS A 67 -6.23 -12.81 -2.92
N HIS A 68 -5.71 -12.34 -4.05
CA HIS A 68 -5.94 -10.99 -4.53
C HIS A 68 -7.05 -10.97 -5.58
N ASP A 69 -8.00 -10.05 -5.42
CA ASP A 69 -8.96 -9.69 -6.46
C ASP A 69 -8.78 -8.21 -6.79
N ILE A 70 -8.05 -7.96 -7.87
CA ILE A 70 -7.67 -6.61 -8.26
C ILE A 70 -8.75 -6.04 -9.16
N THR A 71 -9.31 -4.89 -8.76
CA THR A 71 -10.35 -4.20 -9.51
C THR A 71 -9.76 -3.28 -10.57
N ASP A 72 -8.69 -2.56 -10.23
CA ASP A 72 -8.10 -1.59 -11.16
C ASP A 72 -6.59 -1.38 -10.93
N PHE A 73 -5.92 -1.01 -12.02
CA PHE A 73 -4.52 -0.60 -12.09
C PHE A 73 -4.45 0.81 -12.70
N ASN A 74 -4.28 1.82 -11.85
CA ASN A 74 -4.06 3.18 -12.31
C ASN A 74 -2.56 3.44 -12.47
N CYS A 75 -2.14 3.67 -13.71
CA CYS A 75 -0.73 3.82 -14.08
C CYS A 75 -0.45 5.26 -14.52
N LEU A 76 0.48 5.92 -13.84
CA LEU A 76 0.93 7.27 -14.14
C LEU A 76 2.42 7.25 -14.46
N ARG A 77 2.82 8.04 -15.45
CA ARG A 77 4.25 8.25 -15.70
C ARG A 77 4.86 9.01 -14.53
N HIS A 78 6.02 8.53 -14.12
CA HIS A 78 6.82 9.23 -13.13
C HIS A 78 7.86 10.12 -13.81
N ARG A 79 8.40 11.11 -13.08
CA ARG A 79 9.36 12.08 -13.62
C ARG A 79 10.65 11.42 -14.09
N THR A 80 11.05 10.33 -13.43
CA THR A 80 12.21 9.54 -13.84
C THR A 80 11.92 8.85 -15.18
N PRO A 81 12.72 9.06 -16.23
CA PRO A 81 12.47 8.48 -17.55
C PRO A 81 12.33 6.97 -17.51
N GLY A 82 11.29 6.44 -18.15
CA GLY A 82 11.02 5.00 -18.23
C GLY A 82 10.45 4.38 -16.94
N SER A 83 10.27 5.13 -15.87
CA SER A 83 9.61 4.66 -14.63
C SER A 83 8.10 4.94 -14.63
N MET A 84 7.38 4.12 -13.87
CA MET A 84 5.93 4.20 -13.73
C MET A 84 5.54 4.21 -12.25
N LEU A 85 4.59 5.07 -11.89
CA LEU A 85 3.86 4.99 -10.65
C LEU A 85 2.58 4.19 -10.91
N VAL A 86 2.36 3.13 -10.15
CA VAL A 86 1.17 2.29 -10.28
C VAL A 86 0.44 2.26 -8.95
N TRP A 87 -0.84 2.55 -9.00
CA TRP A 87 -1.75 2.46 -7.89
C TRP A 87 -2.69 1.29 -8.13
N VAL A 88 -2.86 0.46 -7.11
CA VAL A 88 -3.64 -0.78 -7.19
C VAL A 88 -4.77 -0.75 -6.18
N CYS A 89 -5.99 -0.88 -6.68
CA CYS A 89 -7.20 -0.98 -5.88
C CYS A 89 -7.82 -2.37 -6.03
N GLY A 90 -8.29 -2.93 -4.92
CA GLY A 90 -8.98 -4.23 -4.94
C GLY A 90 -9.26 -4.77 -3.55
N GLN A 91 -9.34 -6.08 -3.45
CA GLN A 91 -9.59 -6.81 -2.22
C GLN A 91 -8.55 -7.92 -2.03
N THR A 92 -8.08 -8.09 -0.80
CA THR A 92 -7.17 -9.18 -0.44
C THR A 92 -7.77 -9.96 0.70
N TRP A 93 -7.86 -11.28 0.55
CA TRP A 93 -8.25 -12.18 1.64
C TRP A 93 -6.98 -12.72 2.29
N VAL A 94 -6.71 -12.33 3.53
CA VAL A 94 -5.53 -12.78 4.27
C VAL A 94 -5.91 -14.01 5.10
N GLY A 95 -5.22 -15.12 4.89
CA GLY A 95 -5.51 -16.40 5.56
C GLY A 95 -6.35 -17.38 4.73
N GLY A 96 -6.56 -17.12 3.43
CA GLY A 96 -7.12 -18.10 2.49
C GLY A 96 -8.30 -17.61 1.64
N THR A 97 -9.07 -18.57 1.14
CA THR A 97 -10.15 -18.42 0.13
C THR A 97 -11.24 -17.41 0.49
N LYS A 98 -11.84 -16.80 -0.55
CA LYS A 98 -12.93 -15.81 -0.50
C LYS A 98 -14.08 -16.12 0.47
N ASP A 99 -14.32 -17.39 0.74
CA ASP A 99 -15.45 -17.88 1.54
C ASP A 99 -15.18 -17.97 3.05
N LYS A 100 -13.93 -17.77 3.50
CA LYS A 100 -13.50 -18.10 4.88
C LYS A 100 -12.95 -16.94 5.69
N ALA A 101 -12.66 -15.80 5.06
CA ALA A 101 -12.04 -14.65 5.72
C ALA A 101 -12.67 -13.35 5.24
N ASP A 102 -12.66 -12.34 6.09
CA ASP A 102 -13.03 -10.99 5.69
C ASP A 102 -11.94 -10.40 4.79
N ALA A 103 -12.35 -9.80 3.68
CA ALA A 103 -11.43 -9.13 2.76
C ALA A 103 -10.92 -7.82 3.38
N VAL A 104 -9.61 -7.58 3.29
CA VAL A 104 -9.05 -6.24 3.49
C VAL A 104 -9.07 -5.47 2.18
N LEU A 105 -9.35 -4.17 2.26
CA LEU A 105 -9.24 -3.31 1.08
C LEU A 105 -7.77 -3.19 0.71
N THR A 106 -7.48 -3.55 -0.53
CA THR A 106 -6.14 -3.46 -1.11
C THR A 106 -5.98 -2.09 -1.69
N ASN A 107 -5.05 -1.35 -1.10
CA ASN A 107 -4.63 -0.07 -1.60
C ASN A 107 -3.11 -0.04 -1.55
N GLN A 108 -2.50 -0.37 -2.69
CA GLN A 108 -1.05 -0.50 -2.79
C GLN A 108 -0.50 0.44 -3.86
N MET A 109 0.67 1.01 -3.58
CA MET A 109 1.39 1.86 -4.50
C MET A 109 2.72 1.21 -4.86
N PHE A 110 3.07 1.25 -6.15
CA PHE A 110 4.32 0.75 -6.69
C PHE A 110 5.01 1.83 -7.50
N HIS A 111 6.28 2.03 -7.23
CA HIS A 111 7.18 2.75 -8.12
C HIS A 111 7.99 1.72 -8.91
N LEU A 112 7.60 1.53 -10.17
CA LEU A 112 8.27 0.63 -11.10
C LEU A 112 9.43 1.33 -11.78
N MET A 113 10.60 0.72 -11.67
CA MET A 113 11.84 1.22 -12.23
C MET A 113 12.18 0.45 -13.51
N PRO A 114 12.65 1.12 -14.58
CA PRO A 114 12.98 0.46 -15.82
C PRO A 114 14.22 -0.44 -15.66
N THR A 115 14.24 -1.56 -16.38
CA THR A 115 15.43 -2.40 -16.52
C THR A 115 16.13 -2.13 -17.86
N PRO A 116 17.45 -2.37 -17.97
CA PRO A 116 18.17 -2.29 -19.25
C PRO A 116 17.59 -3.21 -20.34
N GLN A 117 16.91 -4.29 -19.94
CA GLN A 117 16.27 -5.26 -20.84
C GLN A 117 14.89 -4.80 -21.35
N GLY A 118 14.43 -3.59 -20.98
CA GLY A 118 13.17 -3.01 -21.44
C GLY A 118 11.92 -3.46 -20.67
N GLY A 119 12.11 -4.02 -19.46
CA GLY A 119 11.05 -4.37 -18.52
C GLY A 119 11.09 -3.49 -17.26
N PHE A 120 10.51 -4.00 -16.17
CA PHE A 120 10.46 -3.31 -14.89
C PHE A 120 11.01 -4.16 -13.74
N TYR A 121 11.39 -3.49 -12.66
CA TYR A 121 11.50 -4.05 -11.32
C TYR A 121 10.79 -3.11 -10.33
N VAL A 122 10.44 -3.61 -9.16
CA VAL A 122 9.81 -2.80 -8.11
C VAL A 122 10.90 -2.01 -7.37
N GLY A 123 10.96 -0.69 -7.57
CA GLY A 123 11.87 0.19 -6.82
C GLY A 123 11.33 0.51 -5.43
N THR A 124 10.05 0.87 -5.35
CA THR A 124 9.37 1.10 -4.08
C THR A 124 8.00 0.45 -4.10
N GLN A 125 7.62 -0.20 -3.01
CA GLN A 125 6.27 -0.68 -2.77
C GLN A 125 5.80 -0.11 -1.44
N ILE A 126 4.56 0.38 -1.39
CA ILE A 126 3.89 0.77 -0.16
C ILE A 126 2.66 -0.12 0.00
N TRP A 127 2.59 -0.81 1.12
CA TRP A 127 1.47 -1.67 1.48
C TRP A 127 0.99 -1.37 2.90
N SER A 128 -0.18 -0.74 2.97
CA SER A 128 -0.92 -0.48 4.20
C SER A 128 -2.34 -1.04 4.04
N PRO A 129 -2.55 -2.35 4.31
CA PRO A 129 -3.87 -2.96 4.13
C PRO A 129 -4.90 -2.29 5.03
N PHE A 130 -6.06 -1.96 4.49
CA PHE A 130 -7.13 -1.32 5.26
C PHE A 130 -8.19 -2.35 5.64
N ASP A 131 -8.22 -2.67 6.93
CA ASP A 131 -9.16 -3.62 7.52
C ASP A 131 -10.37 -2.87 8.11
N LEU A 132 -11.51 -2.95 7.41
CA LEU A 132 -12.75 -2.30 7.83
C LEU A 132 -13.28 -2.82 9.17
N ASN A 133 -13.01 -4.08 9.51
CA ASN A 133 -13.49 -4.68 10.74
C ASN A 133 -12.70 -4.18 11.94
N LYS A 134 -11.38 -4.00 11.80
CA LYS A 134 -10.57 -3.30 12.82
C LYS A 134 -11.09 -1.89 13.11
N VAL A 135 -11.48 -1.15 12.07
CA VAL A 135 -12.04 0.20 12.25
C VAL A 135 -13.38 0.16 13.00
N ARG A 136 -14.32 -0.72 12.59
CA ARG A 136 -15.61 -0.89 13.27
C ARG A 136 -15.45 -1.28 14.73
N THR A 137 -14.56 -2.22 15.05
CA THR A 137 -14.28 -2.62 16.43
C THR A 137 -13.63 -1.50 17.24
N SER A 138 -12.75 -0.68 16.63
CA SER A 138 -12.14 0.47 17.32
C SER A 138 -13.13 1.59 17.64
N LEU A 139 -14.19 1.74 16.82
CA LEU A 139 -15.26 2.72 17.01
C LEU A 139 -16.38 2.21 17.93
N ALA A 140 -16.46 0.90 18.18
CA ALA A 140 -17.34 0.35 19.19
C ALA A 140 -16.82 0.79 20.56
N ALA A 141 -17.56 1.69 21.23
CA ALA A 141 -17.18 2.20 22.54
C ALA A 141 -16.88 1.04 23.51
N PRO A 142 -15.83 1.14 24.35
CA PRO A 142 -15.60 0.15 25.40
C PRO A 142 -16.85 0.06 26.28
N PRO A 143 -17.21 -1.14 26.81
CA PRO A 143 -18.30 -1.25 27.76
C PRO A 143 -18.03 -0.26 28.90
N MET A 144 -18.97 0.67 29.11
CA MET A 144 -18.85 1.67 30.18
C MET A 144 -18.72 0.94 31.52
N SER A 145 -17.49 0.76 32.00
CA SER A 145 -17.26 0.31 33.37
C SER A 145 -17.67 1.46 34.28
N ALA A 146 -18.76 1.28 35.00
CA ALA A 146 -19.19 2.23 36.01
C ALA A 146 -18.08 2.41 37.08
N SER A 147 -17.95 3.66 37.52
CA SER A 147 -17.11 4.18 38.61
C SER A 147 -15.64 4.47 38.28
N ALA A 148 -15.37 5.75 38.00
CA ALA A 148 -14.17 6.42 38.45
C ALA A 148 -14.60 7.74 39.13
N PRO A 149 -14.08 8.11 40.31
CA PRO A 149 -14.41 9.37 40.95
C PRO A 149 -13.72 10.54 40.24
N ALA A 150 -14.31 11.74 40.37
CA ALA A 150 -13.90 12.97 39.70
C ALA A 150 -12.41 13.33 39.96
N PRO A 151 -11.67 13.83 38.95
CA PRO A 151 -10.29 14.24 39.16
C PRO A 151 -10.22 15.59 39.89
N ALA A 152 -9.38 15.66 40.91
CA ALA A 152 -8.96 16.91 41.54
C ALA A 152 -7.98 17.68 40.63
N SER A 153 -8.13 19.01 40.58
CA SER A 153 -7.29 19.94 39.81
C SER A 153 -5.80 19.79 40.13
N VAL A 154 -4.96 19.71 39.08
CA VAL A 154 -3.53 20.01 39.19
C VAL A 154 -3.07 20.89 38.01
N SER A 155 -2.32 21.92 38.38
CA SER A 155 -1.75 23.05 37.63
C SER A 155 -1.01 22.73 36.32
N ALA A 156 -0.97 23.77 35.48
CA ALA A 156 -0.31 23.86 34.18
C ALA A 156 1.23 24.00 34.22
N LEU A 157 1.83 23.70 33.05
CA LEU A 157 3.13 24.10 32.44
C LEU A 157 4.20 22.99 32.30
N PRO A 158 5.12 23.06 31.30
CA PRO A 158 5.08 23.75 29.99
C PRO A 158 5.42 22.82 28.78
N MET A 159 5.16 23.34 27.57
CA MET A 159 5.48 22.72 26.28
C MET A 159 7.00 22.56 26.06
N SER A 160 7.41 21.41 25.54
CA SER A 160 8.68 21.24 24.84
C SER A 160 8.40 20.72 23.43
N ALA A 161 8.56 21.60 22.44
CA ALA A 161 8.48 21.26 21.03
C ALA A 161 9.81 20.63 20.60
N LYS A 162 9.77 19.35 20.21
CA LYS A 162 10.87 18.70 19.51
C LYS A 162 10.42 18.57 18.05
N GLY A 163 11.18 19.23 17.17
CA GLY A 163 10.88 19.29 15.75
C GLY A 163 11.13 17.95 15.09
N ASP A 164 10.10 17.43 14.43
CA ASP A 164 10.17 16.24 13.61
C ASP A 164 9.82 16.59 12.15
N ASP A 165 10.74 16.20 11.29
CA ASP A 165 10.80 16.17 9.83
C ASP A 165 9.45 16.27 9.07
N GLU A 166 9.16 17.43 8.49
CA GLU A 166 7.96 17.71 7.67
C GLU A 166 7.88 16.89 6.36
N SER A 167 8.97 16.27 5.93
CA SER A 167 9.06 15.60 4.62
C SER A 167 8.30 14.27 4.56
N SER A 168 8.24 13.53 5.68
CA SER A 168 7.54 12.25 5.82
C SER A 168 6.01 12.43 5.92
N LEU A 169 5.58 13.50 6.60
CA LEU A 169 4.17 13.82 6.81
C LEU A 169 3.48 14.23 5.50
N GLY A 170 4.18 14.94 4.62
CA GLY A 170 3.65 15.36 3.32
C GLY A 170 3.27 14.18 2.41
N PHE A 171 4.11 13.14 2.35
CA PHE A 171 3.80 11.92 1.58
C PHE A 171 2.66 11.11 2.20
N SER A 172 2.64 10.97 3.53
CA SER A 172 1.58 10.25 4.25
C SER A 172 0.21 10.93 4.11
N LEU A 173 0.16 12.27 4.14
CA LEU A 173 -1.09 13.03 3.98
C LEU A 173 -1.64 12.96 2.55
N ILE A 174 -0.78 13.04 1.53
CA ILE A 174 -1.18 12.85 0.13
C ILE A 174 -1.74 11.45 -0.08
N ILE A 175 -1.10 10.41 0.48
CA ILE A 175 -1.60 9.04 0.41
C ILE A 175 -2.95 8.91 1.10
N ARG A 176 -3.14 9.47 2.30
CA ARG A 176 -4.42 9.43 3.02
C ARG A 176 -5.54 10.15 2.27
N VAL A 177 -5.25 11.29 1.64
CA VAL A 177 -6.23 12.02 0.81
C VAL A 177 -6.55 11.22 -0.47
N SER A 178 -5.57 10.59 -1.10
CA SER A 178 -5.79 9.71 -2.26
C SER A 178 -6.57 8.44 -1.91
N VAL A 179 -6.35 7.85 -0.73
CA VAL A 179 -7.17 6.74 -0.21
C VAL A 179 -8.61 7.18 0.01
N LEU A 180 -8.84 8.36 0.61
CA LEU A 180 -10.19 8.89 0.81
C LEU A 180 -10.90 9.20 -0.52
N PHE A 181 -10.17 9.73 -1.50
CA PHE A 181 -10.73 10.06 -2.82
C PHE A 181 -11.06 8.80 -3.62
N SER A 182 -10.18 7.78 -3.58
CA SER A 182 -10.43 6.50 -4.25
C SER A 182 -11.56 5.69 -3.57
N MET A 183 -11.73 5.81 -2.24
CA MET A 183 -12.90 5.26 -1.54
C MET A 183 -14.23 5.92 -1.96
N TYR A 184 -14.20 7.17 -2.42
CA TYR A 184 -15.38 7.87 -2.91
C TYR A 184 -15.77 7.43 -4.34
N GLU A 185 -14.78 7.15 -5.20
CA GLU A 185 -15.02 6.67 -6.57
C GLU A 185 -15.31 5.16 -6.66
N CYS A 186 -14.83 4.35 -5.70
CA CYS A 186 -15.08 2.91 -5.64
C CYS A 186 -16.37 2.50 -4.91
N SER A 187 -17.19 3.43 -4.43
CA SER A 187 -18.50 3.09 -3.85
C SER A 187 -19.53 2.87 -4.97
N PRO A 188 -20.11 1.67 -5.12
CA PRO A 188 -21.24 1.51 -6.03
C PRO A 188 -22.45 2.28 -5.45
N VAL A 189 -23.18 2.97 -6.32
CA VAL A 189 -24.52 3.50 -6.04
C VAL A 189 -25.52 2.35 -5.90
#